data_AF-A0A510V463-F1
#
_entry.id   AF-A0A510V463-F1
#
_cell.length_a   1.000
_cell.length_b   1.000
_cell.length_c   1.000
_cell.angle_alpha   90.00
_cell.angle_beta   90.00
_cell.angle_gamma   90.00
#
_symmetry.space_group_name_H-M   'P 1'
#
loop_
_entity.id
_entity.type
_entity.pdbx_description
1 polymer ?
#
loop_
_entity_poly.entity_id
_entity_poly.type
_entity_poly.pdbx_seq_one_letter_code
_entity_poly.pdbx_strand_id
1 'polypeptide(L)'
;MATAAQRSSLGSIIFLSRWLQVPLYLGLIVAQAIYVWQFMVELAHIFDEVFLHGGMDESAIMLAVLGLVDVVMIANLLIMVIIGGYETFVSRIKLDDHPDQPEWLSHVNANVLKTKLAMSIIGISSIHLLASFIRAEAILEEPQGNAVLLWQTAIHLAFILSAVALAWIDKISAKHPPKSVPVAGDARGPVTNPPKASDDQRETVGVL
;
A
#
# COMPACT_ATOMS: atom_id res chain seq x y z
N MET A 1 39.49 36.23 0.21
CA MET A 1 39.48 34.76 0.35
C MET A 1 38.91 34.42 1.72
N ALA A 2 37.65 33.99 1.82
CA ALA A 2 37.04 33.57 3.08
C ALA A 2 36.23 32.29 2.88
N THR A 3 36.76 31.21 3.45
CA THR A 3 36.10 30.07 4.10
C THR A 3 34.97 29.33 3.37
N ALA A 4 35.38 28.29 2.64
CA ALA A 4 34.57 27.13 2.30
C ALA A 4 34.87 25.98 3.28
N ALA A 5 34.14 25.85 4.40
CA ALA A 5 34.37 24.73 5.32
C ALA A 5 33.18 24.36 6.25
N GLN A 6 31.92 24.59 5.84
CA GLN A 6 30.76 24.25 6.68
C GLN A 6 29.62 23.60 5.88
N ARG A 7 29.95 22.58 5.08
CA ARG A 7 28.95 21.76 4.36
C ARG A 7 29.02 20.25 4.64
N SER A 8 29.99 19.75 5.41
CA SER A 8 30.19 18.30 5.59
C SER A 8 29.34 17.65 6.69
N SER A 9 29.08 18.33 7.82
CA SER A 9 28.40 17.70 8.98
C SER A 9 26.92 17.40 8.74
N LEU A 10 26.17 18.34 8.17
CA LEU A 10 24.73 18.15 7.84
C LEU A 10 24.53 17.05 6.79
N GLY A 11 25.39 17.00 5.77
CA GLY A 11 25.34 15.96 4.74
C GLY A 11 25.60 14.57 5.29
N SER A 12 26.59 14.42 6.17
CA SER A 12 26.92 13.14 6.82
C SER A 12 25.79 12.64 7.73
N ILE A 13 25.11 13.53 8.47
CA ILE A 13 23.96 13.16 9.31
C ILE A 13 22.77 12.70 8.46
N ILE A 14 22.49 13.38 7.35
CA ILE A 14 21.43 12.98 6.40
C ILE A 14 21.77 11.66 5.71
N PHE A 15 23.05 11.37 5.44
CA PHE A 15 23.43 10.10 4.85
C PHE A 15 23.35 8.93 5.87
N LEU A 16 23.71 9.20 7.12
CA LEU A 16 23.65 8.22 8.21
C LEU A 16 22.20 7.86 8.60
N SER A 17 21.25 8.79 8.48
CA SER A 17 19.83 8.52 8.80
C SER A 17 19.23 7.43 7.90
N ARG A 18 19.71 7.27 6.66
CA ARG A 18 19.28 6.20 5.74
C ARG A 18 19.75 4.82 6.20
N TRP A 19 20.97 4.75 6.74
CA TRP A 19 21.50 3.51 7.31
C TRP A 19 20.77 3.08 8.57
N LEU A 20 20.25 4.03 9.36
CA LEU A 20 19.42 3.73 10.53
C LEU A 20 18.07 3.06 10.16
N GLN A 21 17.58 3.29 8.94
CA GLN A 21 16.31 2.72 8.49
C GLN A 21 16.42 1.25 8.05
N VAL A 22 17.60 0.83 7.55
CA VAL A 22 17.85 -0.56 7.14
C VAL A 22 17.56 -1.59 8.26
N PRO A 23 18.09 -1.46 9.49
CA PRO A 23 17.79 -2.41 10.57
C PRO A 23 16.32 -2.35 11.02
N LEU A 24 15.64 -1.20 10.89
CA LEU A 24 14.21 -1.10 11.18
C LEU A 24 13.39 -1.93 10.20
N TYR A 25 13.66 -1.83 8.89
CA TYR A 25 12.97 -2.67 7.90
C TYR A 25 13.29 -4.15 8.08
N LEU A 26 14.53 -4.50 8.45
CA LEU A 26 14.87 -5.89 8.79
C LEU A 26 14.05 -6.38 9.99
N GLY A 27 13.91 -5.55 11.03
CA GLY A 27 13.05 -5.85 12.18
C GLY A 27 11.58 -6.06 11.78
N LEU A 28 11.05 -5.22 10.87
CA LEU A 28 9.68 -5.38 10.35
C LEU A 28 9.51 -6.67 9.54
N ILE A 29 10.53 -7.11 8.79
CA ILE A 29 10.51 -8.40 8.07
C ILE A 29 10.49 -9.57 9.06
N VAL A 30 11.29 -9.50 10.14
CA VAL A 30 11.26 -10.52 11.20
C VAL A 30 9.89 -10.54 11.89
N ALA A 31 9.32 -9.38 12.20
CA ALA A 31 7.97 -9.28 12.75
C ALA A 31 6.93 -9.91 11.81
N GLN A 32 7.04 -9.66 10.51
CA GLN A 32 6.19 -10.29 9.49
C GLN A 32 6.30 -11.83 9.54
N ALA A 33 7.51 -12.36 9.65
CA ALA A 33 7.73 -13.81 9.75
C ALA A 33 7.10 -14.40 11.03
N ILE A 34 7.16 -13.68 12.15
CA ILE A 34 6.48 -14.07 13.40
C ILE A 34 4.96 -14.09 13.21
N TYR A 35 4.38 -13.11 12.53
CA TYR A 35 2.94 -13.11 12.24
C TYR A 35 2.52 -14.29 11.34
N VAL A 36 3.33 -14.64 10.34
CA VAL A 36 3.08 -15.83 9.51
C VAL A 36 3.14 -17.11 10.34
N TRP A 37 4.10 -17.20 11.26
CA TRP A 37 4.17 -18.33 12.20
C TRP A 37 2.94 -18.39 13.12
N GLN A 38 2.55 -17.27 13.72
CA GLN A 38 1.36 -17.16 14.56
C GLN A 38 0.10 -17.61 13.80
N PHE A 39 -0.06 -17.17 12.55
CA PHE A 39 -1.16 -17.59 11.69
C PHE A 39 -1.20 -19.12 11.50
N MET A 40 -0.05 -19.76 11.25
CA MET A 40 0.02 -21.22 11.12
C MET A 40 -0.38 -21.93 12.42
N VAL A 41 0.02 -21.38 13.57
CA VAL A 41 -0.34 -21.93 14.89
C VAL A 41 -1.85 -21.80 15.15
N GLU A 42 -2.44 -20.62 14.90
CA GLU A 42 -3.88 -20.41 15.07
C GLU A 42 -4.70 -21.29 14.13
N LEU A 43 -4.26 -21.44 12.87
CA LEU A 43 -4.90 -22.34 11.92
C LEU A 43 -4.84 -23.80 12.38
N ALA A 44 -3.71 -24.24 12.93
CA ALA A 44 -3.56 -25.58 13.49
C ALA A 44 -4.47 -25.80 14.70
N HIS A 45 -4.59 -24.81 15.60
CA HIS A 45 -5.53 -24.90 16.73
C HIS A 45 -6.98 -25.06 16.28
N ILE A 46 -7.42 -24.28 15.28
CA ILE A 46 -8.78 -24.41 14.74
C ILE A 46 -9.00 -25.81 14.16
N PHE A 47 -8.01 -26.32 13.42
CA PHE A 47 -8.09 -27.67 12.85
C PHE A 47 -8.19 -28.73 13.96
N ASP A 48 -7.33 -28.68 14.97
CA ASP A 48 -7.33 -29.65 16.06
C ASP A 48 -8.62 -29.60 16.89
N GLU A 49 -9.17 -28.41 17.16
CA GLU A 49 -10.43 -28.26 17.90
C GLU A 49 -11.64 -28.80 17.10
N VAL A 50 -11.70 -28.51 15.80
CA VAL A 50 -12.82 -28.96 14.95
C VAL A 50 -12.75 -30.46 14.68
N PHE A 51 -11.59 -31.00 14.33
CA PHE A 51 -11.46 -32.37 13.83
C PHE A 51 -11.05 -33.39 14.90
N LEU A 52 -10.25 -33.01 15.91
CA LEU A 52 -9.75 -33.94 16.93
C LEU A 52 -10.56 -33.92 18.23
N HIS A 53 -11.11 -32.76 18.61
CA HIS A 53 -11.80 -32.59 19.90
C HIS A 53 -13.34 -32.71 19.83
N GLY A 54 -13.91 -32.99 18.65
CA GLY A 54 -15.33 -33.32 18.50
C GLY A 54 -16.24 -32.13 18.17
N GLY A 55 -15.69 -31.01 17.72
CA GLY A 55 -16.43 -29.88 17.16
C GLY A 55 -16.35 -28.62 18.01
N MET A 56 -16.41 -27.48 17.33
CA MET A 56 -16.41 -26.14 17.92
C MET A 56 -17.79 -25.51 17.69
N ASP A 57 -18.27 -24.71 18.64
CA ASP A 57 -19.52 -23.97 18.46
C ASP A 57 -19.45 -23.03 17.25
N GLU A 58 -20.57 -22.79 16.56
CA GLU A 58 -20.61 -21.95 15.35
C GLU A 58 -20.09 -20.53 15.64
N SER A 59 -20.43 -19.96 16.79
CA SER A 59 -19.94 -18.64 17.20
C SER A 59 -18.43 -18.64 17.46
N ALA A 60 -17.90 -19.72 18.02
CA ALA A 60 -16.48 -19.88 18.29
C ALA A 60 -15.68 -20.06 16.98
N ILE A 61 -16.17 -20.84 16.01
CA ILE A 61 -15.54 -20.97 14.69
C ILE A 61 -15.50 -19.62 13.99
N MET A 62 -16.62 -18.88 14.01
CA MET A 62 -16.70 -17.55 13.42
C MET A 62 -15.71 -16.57 14.06
N LEU A 63 -15.59 -16.57 15.39
CA LEU A 63 -14.63 -15.72 16.11
C LEU A 63 -13.18 -16.10 15.81
N ALA A 64 -12.88 -17.40 15.73
CA ALA A 64 -11.55 -17.88 15.41
C ALA A 64 -11.14 -17.46 13.99
N VAL A 65 -12.01 -17.66 13.00
CA VAL A 65 -11.80 -17.18 11.62
C VAL A 65 -11.63 -15.66 11.57
N LEU A 66 -12.43 -14.91 12.32
CA LEU A 66 -12.33 -13.46 12.38
C LEU A 66 -10.98 -12.99 12.95
N GLY A 67 -10.43 -13.73 13.92
CA GLY A 67 -9.07 -13.53 14.42
C GLY A 67 -7.99 -13.77 13.35
N LEU A 68 -8.10 -14.87 12.60
CA LEU A 68 -7.17 -15.14 11.49
C LEU A 68 -7.21 -14.05 10.42
N VAL A 69 -8.40 -13.54 10.10
CA VAL A 69 -8.57 -12.44 9.13
C VAL A 69 -7.87 -11.17 9.64
N ASP A 70 -7.94 -10.86 10.93
CA ASP A 70 -7.27 -9.70 11.52
C ASP A 70 -5.74 -9.78 11.42
N VAL A 71 -5.16 -10.93 11.75
CA VAL A 71 -3.71 -11.18 11.61
C VAL A 71 -3.26 -10.94 10.15
N VAL A 72 -4.04 -11.42 9.18
CA VAL A 72 -3.76 -11.21 7.75
C VAL A 72 -3.88 -9.74 7.36
N MET A 73 -4.84 -9.00 7.91
CA MET A 73 -4.98 -7.56 7.64
C MET A 73 -3.78 -6.76 8.15
N ILE A 74 -3.29 -7.05 9.35
CA ILE A 74 -2.07 -6.42 9.90
C ILE A 74 -0.85 -6.78 9.06
N ALA A 75 -0.71 -8.05 8.67
CA ALA A 75 0.39 -8.53 7.82
C ALA A 75 0.41 -7.80 6.46
N ASN A 76 -0.74 -7.57 5.84
CA ASN A 76 -0.84 -6.83 4.57
C ASN A 76 -0.47 -5.35 4.72
N LEU A 77 -0.85 -4.73 5.84
CA LEU A 77 -0.42 -3.36 6.17
C LEU A 77 1.09 -3.26 6.37
N LEU A 78 1.68 -4.22 7.07
CA LEU A 78 3.12 -4.22 7.33
C LEU A 78 3.91 -4.29 6.02
N ILE A 79 3.54 -5.16 5.09
CA ILE A 79 4.17 -5.22 3.76
C ILE A 79 4.08 -3.87 3.03
N MET A 80 2.91 -3.23 3.08
CA MET A 80 2.71 -1.90 2.48
C MET A 80 3.64 -0.84 3.09
N VAL A 81 3.80 -0.84 4.41
CA VAL A 81 4.69 0.08 5.14
C VAL A 81 6.16 -0.20 4.83
N ILE A 82 6.56 -1.48 4.76
CA ILE A 82 7.93 -1.88 4.43
C ILE A 82 8.29 -1.41 3.02
N ILE A 83 7.46 -1.72 2.02
CA ILE A 83 7.74 -1.36 0.62
C ILE A 83 7.71 0.15 0.42
N GLY A 84 6.64 0.82 0.86
CA GLY A 84 6.50 2.27 0.69
C GLY A 84 7.56 3.06 1.45
N GLY A 85 7.92 2.61 2.65
CA GLY A 85 9.01 3.19 3.42
C GLY A 85 10.38 2.99 2.77
N TYR A 86 10.68 1.77 2.33
CA TYR A 86 11.94 1.45 1.67
C TYR A 86 12.13 2.26 0.37
N GLU A 87 11.08 2.37 -0.45
CA GLU A 87 11.08 3.17 -1.68
C GLU A 87 11.34 4.66 -1.38
N THR A 88 10.68 5.19 -0.35
CA THR A 88 10.73 6.62 -0.01
C THR A 88 12.07 7.03 0.59
N PHE A 89 12.66 6.21 1.48
CA PHE A 89 13.79 6.66 2.29
C PHE A 89 15.12 5.93 2.04
N VAL A 90 15.09 4.66 1.62
CA VAL A 90 16.32 3.87 1.42
C VAL A 90 16.72 3.84 -0.04
N SER A 91 15.89 3.34 -0.95
CA SER A 91 16.22 3.30 -2.38
C SER A 91 14.96 3.25 -3.21
N ARG A 92 14.89 4.11 -4.24
CA ARG A 92 13.96 3.88 -5.36
C ARG A 92 14.36 2.55 -5.99
N ILE A 93 13.45 1.59 -6.00
CA ILE A 93 13.72 0.28 -6.58
C ILE A 93 13.68 0.46 -8.10
N LYS A 94 14.85 0.46 -8.76
CA LYS A 94 14.94 0.49 -10.21
C LYS A 94 14.87 -0.94 -10.73
N LEU A 95 13.66 -1.45 -10.94
CA LEU A 95 13.44 -2.66 -11.75
C LEU A 95 13.27 -2.21 -13.20
N ASP A 96 14.39 -1.99 -13.88
CA ASP A 96 14.37 -1.83 -15.32
C ASP A 96 14.25 -3.25 -15.94
N ASP A 97 13.16 -3.48 -16.67
CA ASP A 97 13.02 -4.48 -17.76
C ASP A 97 13.10 -6.00 -17.41
N HIS A 98 12.11 -6.53 -16.67
CA HIS A 98 11.91 -8.00 -16.54
C HIS A 98 10.43 -8.37 -16.78
N PRO A 99 10.12 -9.40 -17.61
CA PRO A 99 8.75 -9.79 -17.95
C PRO A 99 7.87 -10.25 -16.77
N ASP A 100 8.48 -10.55 -15.62
CA ASP A 100 7.80 -10.96 -14.39
C ASP A 100 7.66 -9.82 -13.36
N GLN A 101 7.75 -8.56 -13.81
CA GLN A 101 7.44 -7.42 -12.94
C GLN A 101 5.96 -7.43 -12.60
N PRO A 102 5.59 -7.51 -11.31
CA PRO A 102 4.20 -7.42 -10.94
C PRO A 102 3.67 -6.01 -11.26
N GLU A 103 2.49 -5.91 -11.88
CA GLU A 103 1.87 -4.63 -12.28
C GLU A 103 1.71 -3.64 -11.11
N TRP A 104 1.73 -4.12 -9.86
CA TRP A 104 1.69 -3.30 -8.66
C TRP A 104 2.97 -2.51 -8.36
N LEU A 105 4.10 -2.81 -9.01
CA LEU A 105 5.43 -2.24 -8.70
C LEU A 105 5.84 -1.10 -9.65
N SER A 106 5.36 -1.09 -10.90
CA SER A 106 5.68 -0.05 -11.89
C SER A 106 4.81 1.21 -11.76
N HIS A 107 3.67 1.13 -11.05
CA HIS A 107 2.78 2.26 -10.80
C HIS A 107 2.39 2.41 -9.33
N VAL A 108 3.37 2.42 -8.43
CA VAL A 108 3.15 2.85 -7.03
C VAL A 108 2.97 4.38 -7.01
N ASN A 109 1.83 4.85 -7.50
CA ASN A 109 1.44 6.25 -7.38
C ASN A 109 1.22 6.55 -5.88
N ALA A 110 1.84 7.61 -5.36
CA ALA A 110 1.72 8.00 -3.96
C ALA A 110 0.25 8.15 -3.50
N ASN A 111 -0.68 8.45 -4.41
CA ASN A 111 -2.12 8.46 -4.11
C ASN A 111 -2.73 7.06 -3.96
N VAL A 112 -2.29 6.08 -4.76
CA VAL A 112 -2.69 4.68 -4.63
C VAL A 112 -2.15 4.10 -3.31
N LEU A 113 -0.94 4.50 -2.92
CA LEU A 113 -0.33 4.07 -1.66
C LEU A 113 -1.14 4.55 -0.43
N LYS A 114 -1.51 5.84 -0.42
CA LYS A 114 -2.32 6.43 0.66
C LYS A 114 -3.73 5.83 0.73
N THR A 115 -4.35 5.63 -0.42
CA THR A 115 -5.71 5.07 -0.52
C THR A 115 -5.75 3.64 0.04
N LYS A 116 -4.77 2.80 -0.35
CA LYS A 116 -4.66 1.42 0.16
C LYS A 116 -4.44 1.38 1.67
N LEU A 117 -3.59 2.26 2.21
CA LEU A 117 -3.38 2.38 3.66
C LEU A 117 -4.69 2.73 4.39
N ALA A 118 -5.45 3.71 3.89
CA ALA A 118 -6.72 4.12 4.49
C ALA A 118 -7.76 2.98 4.46
N MET A 119 -7.90 2.29 3.33
CA MET A 119 -8.80 1.13 3.20
C MET A 119 -8.46 0.01 4.19
N SER A 120 -7.17 -0.28 4.35
CA SER A 120 -6.72 -1.30 5.30
C SER A 120 -6.99 -0.90 6.76
N ILE A 121 -6.80 0.36 7.15
CA ILE A 121 -7.14 0.84 8.50
C ILE A 121 -8.66 0.72 8.77
N ILE A 122 -9.49 1.10 7.80
CA ILE A 122 -10.96 0.93 7.91
C ILE A 122 -11.30 -0.55 8.04
N GLY A 123 -10.71 -1.41 7.20
CA GLY A 123 -10.97 -2.85 7.20
C GLY A 123 -10.63 -3.53 8.54
N ILE A 124 -9.47 -3.23 9.12
CA ILE A 124 -9.08 -3.72 10.46
C ILE A 124 -10.10 -3.26 11.51
N SER A 125 -10.47 -1.98 11.48
CA SER A 125 -11.45 -1.44 12.40
C SER A 125 -12.85 -2.08 12.24
N SER A 126 -13.28 -2.39 11.01
CA SER A 126 -14.55 -3.09 10.74
C SER A 126 -14.55 -4.51 11.31
N ILE A 127 -13.46 -5.25 11.16
CA ILE A 127 -13.32 -6.62 11.68
C ILE A 127 -13.44 -6.63 13.20
N HIS A 128 -12.75 -5.71 13.88
CA HIS A 128 -12.83 -5.56 15.34
C HIS A 128 -14.25 -5.19 15.80
N LEU A 129 -14.93 -4.29 15.09
CA LEU A 129 -16.31 -3.92 15.40
C LEU A 129 -17.25 -5.13 15.25
N LEU A 130 -17.07 -5.93 14.18
CA LEU A 130 -17.86 -7.13 13.95
C LEU A 130 -17.62 -8.19 15.04
N ALA A 131 -16.37 -8.36 15.48
CA ALA A 131 -16.03 -9.26 16.58
C ALA A 131 -16.71 -8.85 17.89
N SER A 132 -16.68 -7.55 18.21
CA SER A 132 -17.39 -7.00 19.36
C SER A 132 -18.90 -7.16 19.23
N PHE A 133 -19.46 -7.00 18.02
CA PHE A 133 -20.89 -7.15 17.77
C PHE A 133 -21.37 -8.59 18.00
N ILE A 134 -20.62 -9.58 17.53
CA ILE A 134 -20.92 -11.00 17.77
C ILE A 134 -20.97 -11.33 19.27
N ARG A 135 -20.14 -10.65 20.06
CA ARG A 135 -20.07 -10.79 21.52
C ARG A 135 -20.85 -9.70 22.26
N ALA A 136 -21.76 -8.99 21.59
CA ALA A 136 -22.40 -7.81 22.16
C ALA A 136 -23.11 -8.11 23.48
N GLU A 137 -23.86 -9.23 23.56
CA GLU A 137 -24.56 -9.62 24.78
C GLU A 137 -23.61 -9.73 25.98
N ALA A 138 -22.50 -10.47 25.84
CA ALA A 138 -21.50 -10.63 26.88
C ALA A 138 -20.79 -9.31 27.23
N ILE A 139 -20.52 -8.45 26.22
CA ILE A 139 -19.90 -7.14 26.45
C ILE A 139 -20.86 -6.24 27.24
N LEU A 140 -22.16 -6.27 26.95
CA LEU A 140 -23.16 -5.41 27.60
C LEU A 140 -23.38 -5.73 29.08
N GLU A 141 -23.04 -6.94 29.53
CA GLU A 141 -23.06 -7.32 30.95
C GLU A 141 -21.95 -6.65 31.76
N GLU A 142 -20.85 -6.26 31.12
CA GLU A 142 -19.75 -5.56 31.79
C GLU A 142 -20.16 -4.12 32.18
N PRO A 143 -19.73 -3.59 33.34
CA PRO A 143 -20.11 -2.26 33.83
C PRO A 143 -19.86 -1.10 32.84
N GLN A 144 -18.96 -1.30 31.87
CA GLN A 144 -18.56 -0.31 30.86
C GLN A 144 -18.83 -0.77 29.42
N GLY A 145 -19.52 -1.90 29.23
CA GLY A 145 -19.75 -2.53 27.93
C GLY A 145 -20.37 -1.62 26.88
N ASN A 146 -21.44 -0.93 27.28
CA ASN A 146 -22.11 0.08 26.44
C ASN A 146 -21.14 1.15 25.93
N ALA A 147 -20.27 1.67 26.81
CA ALA A 147 -19.31 2.70 26.45
C ALA A 147 -18.27 2.17 25.47
N VAL A 148 -17.78 0.94 25.67
CA VAL A 148 -16.83 0.29 24.76
C VAL A 148 -17.41 0.18 23.35
N LEU A 149 -18.64 -0.34 23.22
CA LEU A 149 -19.27 -0.53 21.92
C LEU A 149 -19.56 0.81 21.21
N LEU A 150 -19.98 1.83 21.98
CA LEU A 150 -20.20 3.19 21.48
C LEU A 150 -18.89 3.83 20.96
N TRP A 151 -17.81 3.76 21.74
CA TRP A 151 -16.53 4.35 21.34
C TRP A 151 -15.89 3.60 20.17
N GLN A 152 -15.99 2.27 20.12
CA GLN A 152 -15.56 1.51 18.94
C GLN A 152 -16.33 1.94 17.68
N THR A 153 -17.65 2.10 17.77
CA THR A 153 -18.47 2.59 16.67
C THR A 153 -18.09 4.02 16.27
N ALA A 154 -17.89 4.92 17.24
CA ALA A 154 -17.51 6.31 16.99
C ALA A 154 -16.15 6.43 16.30
N ILE A 155 -15.15 5.65 16.74
CA ILE A 155 -13.82 5.59 16.11
C ILE A 155 -13.93 5.05 14.69
N HIS A 156 -14.71 3.99 14.46
CA HIS A 156 -14.91 3.44 13.13
C HIS A 156 -15.53 4.46 12.16
N LEU A 157 -16.56 5.18 12.62
CA LEU A 157 -17.16 6.29 11.86
C LEU A 157 -16.13 7.40 11.56
N ALA A 158 -15.25 7.73 12.52
CA ALA A 158 -14.18 8.70 12.28
C ALA A 158 -13.18 8.24 11.20
N PHE A 159 -12.85 6.94 11.13
CA PHE A 159 -12.01 6.38 10.07
C PHE A 159 -12.70 6.41 8.70
N ILE A 160 -13.99 6.06 8.62
CA ILE A 160 -14.77 6.18 7.39
C ILE A 160 -14.79 7.63 6.90
N LEU A 161 -15.11 8.57 7.79
CA LEU A 161 -15.12 10.00 7.47
C LEU A 161 -13.76 10.49 6.97
N SER A 162 -12.67 10.03 7.60
CA SER A 162 -11.30 10.36 7.19
C SER A 162 -10.96 9.84 5.80
N ALA A 163 -11.39 8.62 5.46
CA ALA A 163 -11.17 8.04 4.15
C ALA A 163 -12.00 8.73 3.06
N VAL A 164 -13.24 9.11 3.36
CA VAL A 164 -14.07 9.91 2.45
C VAL A 164 -13.43 11.28 2.19
N ALA A 165 -12.91 11.93 3.24
CA ALA A 165 -12.18 13.19 3.09
C ALA A 165 -10.94 13.04 2.19
N LEU A 166 -10.16 11.97 2.39
CA LEU A 166 -8.98 11.67 1.56
C LEU A 166 -9.35 11.45 0.09
N ALA A 167 -10.38 10.64 -0.19
CA ALA A 167 -10.88 10.41 -1.54
C ALA A 167 -11.40 11.70 -2.20
N TRP A 168 -12.00 12.61 -1.41
CA TRP A 168 -12.46 13.90 -1.92
C TRP A 168 -11.29 14.82 -2.29
N ILE A 169 -10.25 14.90 -1.45
CA ILE A 169 -9.02 15.68 -1.74
C ILE A 169 -8.35 15.18 -3.03
N ASP A 170 -8.26 13.86 -3.20
CA ASP A 170 -7.66 13.24 -4.38
C ASP A 170 -8.47 13.56 -5.65
N LYS A 171 -9.81 13.50 -5.57
CA LYS A 171 -10.71 13.86 -6.68
C LYS A 171 -10.59 15.34 -7.08
N ILE A 172 -10.39 16.25 -6.13
CA ILE A 172 -10.20 17.68 -6.42
C ILE A 172 -8.84 17.92 -7.08
N SER A 173 -7.79 17.28 -6.57
CA SER A 173 -6.42 17.42 -7.09
C SER A 173 -6.29 16.93 -8.54
N ALA A 174 -7.07 15.92 -8.94
CA ALA A 174 -7.09 15.41 -10.31
C ALA A 174 -7.73 16.37 -11.35
N LYS A 175 -8.44 17.44 -10.92
CA LYS A 175 -9.14 18.37 -11.84
C LYS A 175 -8.29 19.54 -12.33
N HIS A 176 -7.06 19.71 -11.83
CA HIS A 176 -6.14 20.76 -12.29
C HIS A 176 -4.95 20.15 -13.03
N PRO A 177 -5.00 20.02 -14.38
CA PRO A 177 -3.80 19.69 -15.13
C PRO A 177 -2.75 20.80 -14.92
N PRO A 178 -1.45 20.45 -14.78
CA PRO A 178 -0.41 21.46 -14.69
C PRO A 178 -0.50 22.36 -15.91
N LYS A 179 -0.58 23.68 -15.70
CA LYS A 179 -0.46 24.67 -16.78
C LYS A 179 0.82 24.33 -17.54
N SER A 180 0.69 23.98 -18.81
CA SER A 180 1.84 23.86 -19.70
C SER A 180 2.56 25.20 -19.65
N VAL A 181 3.74 25.20 -19.02
CA VAL A 181 4.64 26.35 -19.11
C VAL A 181 4.99 26.45 -20.59
N PRO A 182 4.66 27.55 -21.29
CA PRO A 182 5.10 27.74 -22.65
C PRO A 182 6.63 27.64 -22.63
N VAL A 183 7.17 26.64 -23.32
CA VAL A 183 8.61 26.53 -23.52
C VAL A 183 9.02 27.81 -24.23
N ALA A 184 9.73 28.68 -23.51
CA ALA A 184 10.23 29.92 -24.06
C ALA A 184 11.26 29.57 -25.15
N GLY A 185 10.83 29.69 -26.41
CA GLY A 185 11.69 29.75 -27.58
C GLY A 185 12.20 28.42 -28.11
N ASP A 186 11.41 27.74 -28.94
CA ASP A 186 11.99 27.14 -30.14
C ASP A 186 11.71 28.09 -31.31
N ALA A 187 12.70 28.93 -31.61
CA ALA A 187 12.73 29.77 -32.80
C ALA A 187 13.13 28.93 -34.03
N ARG A 188 12.59 27.73 -34.18
CA ARG A 188 12.72 26.92 -35.40
C ARG A 188 11.34 26.75 -35.99
N GLY A 189 11.14 27.36 -37.15
CA GLY A 189 9.92 27.21 -37.94
C GLY A 189 9.64 25.73 -38.28
N PRO A 190 8.45 25.45 -38.84
CA PRO A 190 8.04 24.07 -39.11
C PRO A 190 9.04 23.39 -40.04
N VAL A 191 9.64 22.30 -39.57
CA VAL A 191 10.45 21.40 -40.40
C VAL A 191 9.52 20.79 -41.43
N THR A 192 9.58 21.28 -42.67
CA THR A 192 8.90 20.64 -43.79
C THR A 192 9.64 19.34 -44.10
N ASN A 193 8.98 18.21 -43.90
CA ASN A 193 9.52 16.93 -44.33
C ASN A 193 9.70 16.96 -45.86
N PRO A 194 10.83 16.48 -46.40
CA PRO A 194 11.01 16.39 -47.84
C PRO A 194 9.96 15.42 -48.44
N PRO A 195 9.51 15.67 -49.68
CA PRO A 195 8.51 14.80 -50.32
C PRO A 195 9.08 13.39 -50.48
N LYS A 196 8.29 12.38 -50.10
CA LYS A 196 8.60 10.97 -50.36
C LYS A 196 8.83 10.79 -51.85
N ALA A 197 10.03 10.33 -52.21
CA ALA A 197 10.32 9.89 -53.56
C ALA A 197 9.32 8.77 -53.92
N SER A 198 8.64 8.95 -55.05
CA SER A 198 7.77 7.95 -55.64
C SER A 198 8.58 6.69 -55.94
N ASP A 199 8.18 5.59 -55.29
CA ASP A 199 8.65 4.25 -55.58
C ASP A 199 7.93 3.80 -56.87
N ASP A 200 8.51 4.17 -58.01
CA ASP A 200 8.19 3.58 -59.31
C ASP A 200 9.38 2.71 -59.74
N GLN A 201 9.07 1.49 -60.17
CA GLN A 201 9.94 0.41 -60.66
C GLN A 201 10.40 -0.66 -59.66
N ARG A 202 9.59 -1.72 -59.56
CA ARG A 202 9.93 -3.10 -59.97
C ARG A 202 8.70 -3.99 -59.90
N GLU A 203 8.70 -5.04 -60.75
CA GLU A 203 7.65 -6.04 -61.01
C GLU A 203 6.69 -5.64 -62.14
N THR A 204 6.63 -6.28 -63.32
CA THR A 204 7.07 -7.62 -63.75
C THR A 204 7.24 -7.65 -65.28
N VAL A 205 8.39 -8.16 -65.73
CA VAL A 205 8.54 -8.75 -67.07
C VAL A 205 8.16 -10.23 -66.94
N GLY A 206 7.21 -10.69 -67.77
CA GLY A 206 6.82 -12.09 -67.86
C GLY A 206 5.82 -12.30 -68.99
N VAL A 207 6.36 -12.44 -70.20
CA VAL A 207 5.64 -12.69 -71.46
C VAL A 207 5.74 -14.19 -71.78
N LEU A 208 4.60 -14.76 -72.19
CA LEU A 208 4.32 -16.10 -72.76
C LEU A 208 4.16 -17.27 -71.79
#